data_AF-A0A355RDR1-F1
#
_entry.id   AF-A0A355RDR1-F1
#
_cell.length_a   1.000
_cell.length_b   1.000
_cell.length_c   1.000
_cell.angle_alpha   90.00
_cell.angle_beta   90.00
_cell.angle_gamma   90.00
#
_symmetry.space_group_name_H-M   'P 1'
#
loop_
_entity.id
_entity.type
_entity.pdbx_description
1 polymer ?
#
loop_
_entity_poly.entity_id
_entity_poly.type
_entity_poly.pdbx_seq_one_letter_code
_entity_poly.pdbx_strand_id
1 'polypeptide(L)'
;TCPTVFAGRHGSEGCQGCLHKCQAAPQSRAMAPCHERIDSLAEKTLRAARLRQKRNHDKNVAIVLFGFPPNAGATGTAAYLDVFESLQNTLTQMKADGYDVALPETVAHLRAAVLEGNAKQYGQEANVEAIVSAEEIVRSTPPLKAIEAVWGPAPGRVQSDGHGVFVLGVQLGKVFVGVQPAFGYEGDPMRLLFEKGFAPTHAFATFYLWMRNTFKADVVLHFGMHGALEFMPGKQAGLGAQDWPDRLMGEMPNVYLYASNNPSEASLAKRRSGAVTVTHLTPPLAQSGLYKGLSELKDSLTRWREMEPDDAQAGDLEALINEQAAAVDMAGRKAEELWLNLLETEDALIPEGLHIVGKPFSDAARAGYLDLLDGVAPDRHAQVDQML
;
A
#
# COMPACT_ATOMS: atom_id res chain seq x y z
N THR A 1 4.31 17.84 -0.54
CA THR A 1 4.68 18.46 -1.83
C THR A 1 5.69 17.55 -2.51
N CYS A 2 5.51 17.25 -3.81
CA CYS A 2 6.47 16.47 -4.59
C CYS A 2 7.42 17.46 -5.29
N PRO A 3 8.67 17.64 -4.81
CA PRO A 3 9.60 18.54 -5.47
C PRO A 3 10.05 17.94 -6.81
N THR A 4 9.69 18.56 -7.92
CA THR A 4 10.29 18.26 -9.23
C THR A 4 11.58 19.07 -9.37
N VAL A 5 12.71 18.39 -9.49
CA VAL A 5 14.01 19.04 -9.71
C VAL A 5 14.18 19.25 -11.22
N PHE A 6 14.08 20.50 -11.67
CA PHE A 6 14.12 20.86 -13.10
C PHE A 6 15.38 21.62 -13.53
N ALA A 7 16.28 21.92 -12.59
CA ALA A 7 17.54 22.60 -12.85
C ALA A 7 18.59 22.19 -11.80
N GLY A 8 19.86 22.32 -12.16
CA GLY A 8 20.98 21.98 -11.30
C GLY A 8 22.28 22.60 -11.77
N ARG A 9 23.40 22.22 -11.17
CA ARG A 9 24.73 22.55 -11.68
C ARG A 9 25.36 21.29 -12.25
N HIS A 10 26.03 21.41 -13.39
CA HIS A 10 26.80 20.30 -13.94
C HIS A 10 28.06 20.06 -13.12
N GLY A 11 28.37 18.79 -12.84
CA GLY A 11 29.70 18.40 -12.41
C GLY A 11 30.70 18.51 -13.56
N SER A 12 31.98 18.29 -13.27
CA SER A 12 33.05 18.30 -14.29
C SER A 12 32.81 17.32 -15.44
N GLU A 13 32.10 16.23 -15.19
CA GLU A 13 31.78 15.20 -16.19
C GLU A 13 30.46 15.45 -16.95
N GLY A 14 29.84 16.61 -16.76
CA GLY A 14 28.52 16.90 -17.31
C GLY A 14 27.38 16.16 -16.61
N CYS A 15 26.24 16.02 -17.28
CA CYS A 15 25.06 15.31 -16.77
C CYS A 15 24.79 14.06 -17.61
N GLN A 16 24.69 12.90 -16.97
CA GLN A 16 24.42 11.60 -17.62
C GLN A 16 23.04 11.03 -17.26
N GLY A 17 22.19 11.82 -16.61
CA GLY A 17 20.91 11.37 -16.05
C GLY A 17 19.76 11.19 -17.04
N CYS A 18 19.92 11.64 -18.30
CA CYS A 18 18.93 11.50 -19.36
C CYS A 18 19.61 11.43 -20.74
N LEU A 19 18.80 11.32 -21.80
CA LEU A 19 19.26 11.19 -23.18
C LEU A 19 20.03 12.41 -23.71
N HIS A 20 19.80 13.61 -23.15
CA HIS A 20 20.46 14.83 -23.63
C HIS A 20 21.97 14.89 -23.33
N LYS A 21 22.44 14.14 -22.33
CA LYS A 21 23.86 14.08 -21.93
C LYS A 21 24.55 15.45 -21.89
N CYS A 22 23.94 16.41 -21.20
CA CYS A 22 24.37 17.82 -21.22
C CYS A 22 25.83 17.98 -20.78
N GLN A 23 26.61 18.74 -21.53
CA GLN A 23 28.03 18.97 -21.27
C GLN A 23 28.25 20.03 -20.19
N ALA A 24 29.36 19.92 -19.45
CA ALA A 24 29.78 20.92 -18.49
C ALA A 24 30.34 22.16 -19.20
N ALA A 25 29.85 23.36 -18.83
CA ALA A 25 30.49 24.59 -19.27
C ALA A 25 31.79 24.79 -18.44
N PRO A 26 32.98 24.98 -19.06
CA PRO A 26 34.26 24.81 -18.38
C PRO A 26 34.55 25.69 -17.16
N GLN A 27 33.77 26.75 -16.89
CA GLN A 27 34.11 27.76 -15.85
C GLN A 27 32.90 28.39 -15.15
N SER A 28 31.68 27.89 -15.35
CA SER A 28 30.47 28.54 -14.80
C SER A 28 29.84 27.71 -13.69
N ARG A 29 29.72 28.28 -12.48
CA ARG A 29 28.87 27.75 -11.39
C ARG A 29 27.38 28.11 -11.58
N ALA A 30 26.99 28.60 -12.77
CA ALA A 30 25.60 28.93 -13.05
C ALA A 30 24.72 27.67 -12.98
N MET A 31 23.47 27.88 -12.58
CA MET A 31 22.44 26.86 -12.72
C MET A 31 22.15 26.65 -14.21
N ALA A 32 22.05 25.40 -14.62
CA ALA A 32 21.65 24.98 -15.95
C ALA A 32 20.28 24.30 -15.89
N PRO A 33 19.40 24.53 -16.89
CA PRO A 33 18.14 23.82 -16.99
C PRO A 33 18.37 22.33 -17.30
N CYS A 34 17.55 21.48 -16.72
CA CYS A 34 17.42 20.09 -17.15
C CYS A 34 16.20 19.98 -18.06
N HIS A 35 16.41 20.06 -19.38
CA HIS A 35 15.34 20.09 -20.38
C HIS A 35 14.32 18.95 -20.21
N GLU A 36 14.81 17.73 -20.04
CA GLU A 36 13.95 16.57 -19.85
C GLU A 36 13.08 16.66 -18.58
N ARG A 37 13.61 17.20 -17.47
CA ARG A 37 12.82 17.44 -16.25
C ARG A 37 11.86 18.62 -16.37
N ILE A 38 12.16 19.60 -17.23
CA ILE A 38 11.24 20.67 -17.58
C ILE A 38 10.06 20.11 -18.39
N ASP A 39 10.33 19.24 -19.36
CA ASP A 39 9.29 18.57 -20.16
C ASP A 39 8.39 17.68 -19.28
N SER A 40 8.99 16.91 -18.37
CA SER A 40 8.27 16.14 -17.33
C SER A 40 7.38 17.03 -16.47
N LEU A 41 7.90 18.15 -15.95
CA LEU A 41 7.09 19.10 -15.16
C LEU A 41 5.95 19.72 -15.97
N ALA A 42 6.19 20.07 -17.24
CA ALA A 42 5.18 20.62 -18.13
C ALA A 42 4.06 19.61 -18.39
N GLU A 43 4.40 18.36 -18.72
CA GLU A 43 3.44 17.28 -18.94
C GLU A 43 2.65 16.96 -17.67
N LYS A 44 3.29 16.93 -16.51
CA LYS A 44 2.62 16.75 -15.20
C LYS A 44 1.57 17.81 -14.94
N THR A 45 1.95 19.07 -15.17
CA THR A 45 1.05 20.22 -14.99
C THR A 45 -0.10 20.16 -15.97
N LEU A 46 0.18 19.82 -17.24
CA LEU A 46 -0.82 19.69 -18.28
C LEU A 46 -1.81 18.56 -18.00
N ARG A 47 -1.34 17.40 -17.54
CA ARG A 47 -2.21 16.27 -17.14
C ARG A 47 -3.10 16.62 -15.97
N ALA A 48 -2.57 17.29 -14.94
CA ALA A 48 -3.38 17.76 -13.82
C ALA A 48 -4.47 18.76 -14.27
N ALA A 49 -4.12 19.71 -15.15
CA ALA A 49 -5.07 20.66 -15.71
C ALA A 49 -6.15 19.97 -16.56
N ARG A 50 -5.76 19.02 -17.42
CA ARG A 50 -6.68 18.20 -18.23
C ARG A 50 -7.62 17.39 -17.36
N LEU A 51 -7.09 16.73 -16.31
CA LEU A 51 -7.91 15.97 -15.35
C LEU A 51 -8.95 16.86 -14.66
N ARG A 52 -8.60 18.11 -14.33
CA ARG A 52 -9.54 19.08 -13.73
C ARG A 52 -10.62 19.55 -14.71
N GLN A 53 -10.30 19.68 -15.99
CA GLN A 53 -11.21 20.14 -17.05
C GLN A 53 -12.13 19.04 -17.58
N LYS A 54 -11.68 17.79 -17.56
CA LYS A 54 -12.43 16.64 -18.06
C LYS A 54 -13.68 16.39 -17.20
N ARG A 55 -14.82 16.13 -17.83
CA ARG A 55 -16.04 15.71 -17.13
C ARG A 55 -15.80 14.35 -16.47
N ASN A 56 -16.44 14.08 -15.32
CA ASN A 56 -16.26 12.81 -14.60
C ASN A 56 -16.54 11.59 -15.49
N HIS A 57 -17.62 11.63 -16.26
CA HIS A 57 -18.00 10.59 -17.23
C HIS A 57 -16.92 10.30 -18.30
N ASP A 58 -16.04 11.27 -18.59
CA ASP A 58 -15.02 11.11 -19.62
C ASP A 58 -13.68 10.60 -19.08
N LYS A 59 -13.51 10.56 -17.74
CA LYS A 59 -12.24 10.17 -17.10
C LYS A 59 -12.04 8.65 -17.13
N ASN A 60 -10.87 8.24 -17.58
CA ASN A 60 -10.33 6.89 -17.44
C ASN A 60 -9.58 6.83 -16.11
N VAL A 61 -10.07 6.02 -15.17
CA VAL A 61 -9.48 5.89 -13.84
C VAL A 61 -8.89 4.48 -13.72
N ALA A 62 -7.61 4.36 -13.43
CA ALA A 62 -7.01 3.09 -13.06
C ALA A 62 -6.93 3.00 -11.53
N ILE A 63 -7.47 1.94 -10.95
CA ILE A 63 -7.36 1.62 -9.53
C ILE A 63 -6.43 0.42 -9.41
N VAL A 64 -5.39 0.54 -8.60
CA VAL A 64 -4.36 -0.50 -8.43
C VAL A 64 -4.50 -1.11 -7.04
N LEU A 65 -4.80 -2.40 -6.99
CA LEU A 65 -4.82 -3.22 -5.78
C LEU A 65 -3.48 -3.92 -5.61
N PHE A 66 -3.06 -4.11 -4.36
CA PHE A 66 -1.80 -4.77 -4.03
C PHE A 66 -2.03 -6.23 -3.62
N GLY A 67 -1.16 -7.11 -4.12
CA GLY A 67 -1.13 -8.54 -3.79
C GLY A 67 -0.02 -8.89 -2.80
N PHE A 68 0.16 -8.09 -1.74
CA PHE A 68 1.26 -8.30 -0.78
C PHE A 68 0.72 -8.45 0.67
N PRO A 69 1.16 -9.47 1.43
CA PRO A 69 2.11 -10.52 1.05
C PRO A 69 1.45 -11.66 0.25
N PRO A 70 2.12 -12.18 -0.81
CA PRO A 70 1.73 -13.44 -1.41
C PRO A 70 1.84 -14.54 -0.34
N ASN A 71 0.80 -15.34 -0.19
CA ASN A 71 0.70 -16.46 0.77
C ASN A 71 0.45 -16.13 2.27
N ALA A 72 0.25 -14.87 2.68
CA ALA A 72 -0.06 -14.55 4.09
C ALA A 72 -1.50 -14.11 4.39
N GLY A 73 -2.39 -14.11 3.39
CA GLY A 73 -3.81 -13.81 3.60
C GLY A 73 -4.34 -12.76 2.63
N ALA A 74 -5.01 -13.25 1.58
CA ALA A 74 -5.86 -12.55 0.63
C ALA A 74 -5.32 -11.22 0.05
N THR A 75 -5.11 -11.21 -1.28
CA THR A 75 -5.22 -10.00 -2.10
C THR A 75 -6.39 -9.15 -1.59
N GLY A 76 -6.09 -7.97 -1.02
CA GLY A 76 -7.11 -7.13 -0.38
C GLY A 76 -6.99 -6.91 1.14
N THR A 77 -5.88 -7.27 1.79
CA THR A 77 -5.57 -6.77 3.15
C THR A 77 -4.43 -5.76 3.09
N ALA A 78 -4.77 -4.48 3.23
CA ALA A 78 -3.81 -3.39 3.18
C ALA A 78 -3.78 -2.68 4.53
N ALA A 79 -2.90 -3.11 5.44
CA ALA A 79 -2.69 -2.46 6.74
C ALA A 79 -4.00 -2.12 7.49
N TYR A 80 -4.78 -3.17 7.75
CA TYR A 80 -6.09 -3.07 8.41
C TYR A 80 -7.19 -2.35 7.63
N LEU A 81 -7.14 -2.39 6.29
CA LEU A 81 -8.21 -1.93 5.41
C LEU A 81 -8.97 -3.12 4.80
N ASP A 82 -10.30 -3.08 4.83
CA ASP A 82 -11.14 -3.96 4.01
C ASP A 82 -11.15 -3.41 2.58
N VAL A 83 -10.29 -3.95 1.73
CA VAL A 83 -10.06 -3.40 0.39
C VAL A 83 -11.32 -3.50 -0.48
N PHE A 84 -12.04 -4.62 -0.47
CA PHE A 84 -13.17 -4.82 -1.38
C PHE A 84 -14.42 -4.08 -0.94
N GLU A 85 -14.74 -4.01 0.36
CA GLU A 85 -15.85 -3.18 0.84
C GLU A 85 -15.55 -1.69 0.61
N SER A 86 -14.33 -1.25 0.91
CA SER A 86 -13.88 0.13 0.65
C SER A 86 -13.89 0.48 -0.85
N LEU A 87 -13.48 -0.47 -1.70
CA LEU A 87 -13.51 -0.29 -3.16
C LEU A 87 -14.96 -0.22 -3.66
N GLN A 88 -15.86 -1.06 -3.16
CA GLN A 88 -17.28 -1.01 -3.50
C GLN A 88 -17.88 0.35 -3.14
N ASN A 89 -17.60 0.87 -1.95
CA ASN A 89 -18.04 2.21 -1.52
C ASN A 89 -17.46 3.30 -2.44
N THR A 90 -16.18 3.20 -2.77
CA THR A 90 -15.49 4.15 -3.67
C THR A 90 -16.12 4.15 -5.06
N LEU A 91 -16.32 2.98 -5.67
CA LEU A 91 -16.94 2.83 -6.99
C LEU A 91 -18.40 3.29 -6.99
N THR A 92 -19.13 3.04 -5.89
CA THR A 92 -20.51 3.52 -5.71
C THR A 92 -20.56 5.05 -5.70
N GLN A 93 -19.70 5.69 -4.91
CA GLN A 93 -19.62 7.15 -4.88
C GLN A 93 -19.17 7.73 -6.22
N MET A 94 -18.18 7.12 -6.89
CA MET A 94 -17.77 7.52 -8.24
C MET A 94 -18.93 7.45 -9.24
N LYS A 95 -19.74 6.38 -9.20
CA LYS A 95 -20.93 6.27 -10.06
C LYS A 95 -21.95 7.37 -9.76
N ALA A 96 -22.20 7.67 -8.48
CA ALA A 96 -23.08 8.77 -8.05
C ALA A 96 -22.57 10.14 -8.51
N ASP A 97 -21.25 10.36 -8.50
CA ASP A 97 -20.57 11.57 -8.96
C ASP A 97 -20.51 11.68 -10.51
N GLY A 98 -21.08 10.71 -11.23
CA GLY A 98 -21.22 10.73 -12.69
C GLY A 98 -20.01 10.19 -13.45
N TYR A 99 -19.16 9.38 -12.84
CA TYR A 99 -18.16 8.59 -13.56
C TYR A 99 -18.83 7.42 -14.32
N ASP A 100 -18.24 7.01 -15.44
CA ASP A 100 -18.67 5.83 -16.19
C ASP A 100 -18.14 4.55 -15.52
N VAL A 101 -18.95 4.00 -14.61
CA VAL A 101 -18.63 2.81 -13.81
C VAL A 101 -19.71 1.74 -13.98
N ALA A 102 -19.33 0.60 -14.53
CA ALA A 102 -20.16 -0.61 -14.55
C ALA A 102 -20.11 -1.31 -13.18
N LEU A 103 -20.72 -0.69 -12.16
CA LEU A 103 -20.67 -1.13 -10.76
C LEU A 103 -21.30 -2.53 -10.57
N PRO A 104 -20.54 -3.52 -10.06
CA PRO A 104 -21.10 -4.80 -9.63
C PRO A 104 -22.09 -4.64 -8.46
N GLU A 105 -23.12 -5.49 -8.42
CA GLU A 105 -24.23 -5.36 -7.45
C GLU A 105 -23.79 -5.50 -5.99
N THR A 106 -22.79 -6.33 -5.72
CA THR A 106 -22.34 -6.65 -4.37
C THR A 106 -20.81 -6.69 -4.29
N VAL A 107 -20.27 -6.55 -3.08
CA VAL A 107 -18.84 -6.73 -2.79
C VAL A 107 -18.34 -8.10 -3.28
N ALA A 108 -19.16 -9.15 -3.11
CA ALA A 108 -18.84 -10.50 -3.58
C ALA A 108 -18.73 -10.58 -5.11
N HIS A 109 -19.67 -9.94 -5.84
CA HIS A 109 -19.61 -9.87 -7.30
C HIS A 109 -18.39 -9.07 -7.78
N LEU A 110 -18.04 -7.96 -7.11
CA LEU A 110 -16.83 -7.21 -7.40
C LEU A 110 -15.57 -8.05 -7.18
N ARG A 111 -15.49 -8.75 -6.04
CA ARG A 111 -14.36 -9.64 -5.72
C ARG A 111 -14.22 -10.76 -6.74
N ALA A 112 -15.31 -11.42 -7.12
CA ALA A 112 -15.31 -12.48 -8.12
C ALA A 112 -14.92 -11.95 -9.52
N ALA A 113 -15.37 -10.76 -9.90
CA ALA A 113 -14.98 -10.14 -11.16
C ALA A 113 -13.48 -9.84 -11.24
N VAL A 114 -12.86 -9.43 -10.13
CA VAL A 114 -11.42 -9.14 -10.07
C VAL A 114 -10.58 -10.40 -9.96
N LEU A 115 -10.92 -11.34 -9.06
CA LEU A 115 -10.03 -12.46 -8.70
C LEU A 115 -10.36 -13.77 -9.41
N GLU A 116 -11.59 -13.97 -9.87
CA GLU A 116 -12.01 -15.25 -10.44
C GLU A 116 -12.15 -15.17 -11.95
N GLY A 117 -13.07 -14.35 -12.46
CA GLY A 117 -13.32 -14.10 -13.89
C GLY A 117 -12.90 -15.24 -14.84
N ASN A 118 -11.92 -14.95 -15.71
CA ASN A 118 -11.27 -15.93 -16.59
C ASN A 118 -9.95 -16.49 -16.03
N ALA A 119 -9.64 -16.29 -14.75
CA ALA A 119 -8.34 -16.62 -14.13
C ALA A 119 -7.95 -18.09 -14.34
N LYS A 120 -8.89 -19.02 -14.15
CA LYS A 120 -8.67 -20.47 -14.35
C LYS A 120 -8.34 -20.83 -15.80
N GLN A 121 -8.87 -20.09 -16.79
CA GLN A 121 -8.59 -20.33 -18.20
C GLN A 121 -7.12 -20.04 -18.53
N TYR A 122 -6.54 -19.03 -17.88
CA TYR A 122 -5.16 -18.58 -18.12
C TYR A 122 -4.18 -19.03 -17.03
N GLY A 123 -4.62 -19.83 -16.05
CA GLY A 123 -3.81 -20.27 -14.93
C GLY A 123 -3.24 -19.11 -14.11
N GLN A 124 -4.00 -18.03 -13.94
CA GLN A 124 -3.61 -16.84 -13.19
C GLN A 124 -4.35 -16.75 -11.86
N GLU A 125 -3.87 -15.88 -10.97
CA GLU A 125 -4.46 -15.64 -9.64
C GLU A 125 -5.64 -14.65 -9.67
N ALA A 126 -5.85 -13.98 -10.80
CA ALA A 126 -6.90 -12.98 -10.99
C ALA A 126 -7.38 -12.96 -12.45
N ASN A 127 -8.49 -12.26 -12.71
CA ASN A 127 -9.03 -12.07 -14.05
C ASN A 127 -7.98 -11.42 -14.95
N VAL A 128 -7.84 -11.92 -16.18
CA VAL A 128 -6.98 -11.38 -17.22
C VAL A 128 -7.81 -10.40 -18.05
N GLU A 129 -7.49 -9.11 -17.91
CA GLU A 129 -8.11 -8.03 -18.69
C GLU A 129 -7.48 -7.93 -20.08
N ALA A 130 -6.15 -8.05 -20.16
CA ALA A 130 -5.43 -7.94 -21.41
C ALA A 130 -4.22 -8.88 -21.47
N ILE A 131 -3.86 -9.27 -22.69
CA ILE A 131 -2.63 -9.99 -22.99
C ILE A 131 -1.79 -9.09 -23.90
N VAL A 132 -0.62 -8.69 -23.44
CA VAL A 132 0.30 -7.85 -24.21
C VAL A 132 1.35 -8.75 -24.84
N SER A 133 1.35 -8.83 -26.17
CA SER A 133 2.27 -9.72 -26.89
C SER A 133 3.73 -9.33 -26.67
N ALA A 134 4.64 -10.30 -26.80
CA ALA A 134 6.08 -10.06 -26.74
C ALA A 134 6.53 -8.99 -27.76
N GLU A 135 5.94 -9.00 -28.97
CA GLU A 135 6.19 -7.97 -29.99
C GLU A 135 5.81 -6.58 -29.50
N GLU A 136 4.64 -6.44 -28.88
CA GLU A 136 4.21 -5.16 -28.30
C GLU A 136 5.15 -4.71 -27.19
N ILE A 137 5.56 -5.63 -26.30
CA ILE A 137 6.48 -5.32 -25.20
C ILE A 137 7.81 -4.80 -25.77
N VAL A 138 8.36 -5.48 -26.78
CA VAL A 138 9.61 -5.08 -27.44
C VAL A 138 9.49 -3.69 -28.06
N ARG A 139 8.34 -3.39 -28.67
CA ARG A 139 8.09 -2.11 -29.34
C ARG A 139 7.83 -0.96 -28.37
N SER A 140 7.13 -1.21 -27.28
CA SER A 140 6.51 -0.18 -26.43
C SER A 140 7.19 0.02 -25.07
N THR A 141 8.27 -0.71 -24.79
CA THR A 141 9.00 -0.64 -23.51
C THR A 141 10.37 0.07 -23.68
N PRO A 142 10.47 1.39 -23.47
CA PRO A 142 11.74 2.11 -23.62
C PRO A 142 12.92 1.55 -22.79
N PRO A 143 12.73 1.11 -21.52
CA PRO A 143 13.83 0.55 -20.73
C PRO A 143 14.02 -0.97 -20.92
N LEU A 144 13.55 -1.57 -22.02
CA LEU A 144 13.54 -3.03 -22.23
C LEU A 144 14.89 -3.69 -21.95
N LYS A 145 15.99 -3.14 -22.48
CA LYS A 145 17.33 -3.71 -22.28
C LYS A 145 17.73 -3.86 -20.81
N ALA A 146 17.26 -2.95 -19.95
CA ALA A 146 17.54 -3.03 -18.51
C ALA A 146 16.71 -4.14 -17.84
N ILE A 147 15.49 -4.38 -18.32
CA ILE A 147 14.64 -5.48 -17.87
C ILE A 147 15.24 -6.81 -18.34
N GLU A 148 15.62 -6.91 -19.61
CA GLU A 148 16.14 -8.15 -20.20
C GLU A 148 17.49 -8.58 -19.61
N ALA A 149 18.30 -7.63 -19.15
CA ALA A 149 19.55 -7.92 -18.45
C ALA A 149 19.34 -8.69 -17.14
N VAL A 150 18.16 -8.56 -16.51
CA VAL A 150 17.82 -9.21 -15.23
C VAL A 150 16.91 -10.41 -15.46
N TRP A 151 15.88 -10.26 -16.29
CA TRP A 151 14.78 -11.21 -16.43
C TRP A 151 14.78 -11.99 -17.75
N GLY A 152 15.79 -11.80 -18.60
CA GLY A 152 15.86 -12.40 -19.92
C GLY A 152 14.89 -11.75 -20.92
N PRO A 153 14.82 -12.26 -22.16
CA PRO A 153 14.03 -11.66 -23.23
C PRO A 153 12.54 -11.57 -22.90
N ALA A 154 11.86 -10.54 -23.42
CA ALA A 154 10.40 -10.46 -23.37
C ALA A 154 9.75 -11.70 -24.02
N PRO A 155 8.60 -12.20 -23.51
CA PRO A 155 7.77 -11.66 -22.43
C PRO A 155 8.20 -12.11 -21.02
N GLY A 156 9.32 -12.82 -20.89
CA GLY A 156 9.72 -13.45 -19.63
C GLY A 156 8.80 -14.60 -19.20
N ARG A 157 8.96 -15.04 -17.95
CA ARG A 157 8.25 -16.20 -17.39
C ARG A 157 7.16 -15.86 -16.36
N VAL A 158 7.23 -14.67 -15.76
CA VAL A 158 6.27 -14.23 -14.72
C VAL A 158 5.01 -13.72 -15.38
N GLN A 159 3.84 -14.24 -14.99
CA GLN A 159 2.52 -13.87 -15.54
C GLN A 159 2.52 -13.84 -17.09
N SER A 160 3.04 -14.90 -17.70
CA SER A 160 3.27 -14.99 -19.15
C SER A 160 2.96 -16.40 -19.63
N ASP A 161 2.41 -16.51 -20.85
CA ASP A 161 2.19 -17.76 -21.58
C ASP A 161 3.30 -18.04 -22.62
N GLY A 162 4.39 -17.28 -22.55
CA GLY A 162 5.49 -17.33 -23.52
C GLY A 162 5.23 -16.53 -24.81
N HIS A 163 3.99 -16.19 -25.12
CA HIS A 163 3.63 -15.34 -26.27
C HIS A 163 3.37 -13.89 -25.84
N GLY A 164 2.90 -13.67 -24.61
CA GLY A 164 2.64 -12.36 -24.04
C GLY A 164 2.58 -12.37 -22.52
N VAL A 165 2.42 -11.17 -21.97
CA VAL A 165 2.24 -10.92 -20.54
C VAL A 165 0.77 -10.65 -20.23
N PHE A 166 0.27 -11.22 -19.15
CA PHE A 166 -1.06 -10.99 -18.62
C PHE A 166 -1.13 -9.71 -17.77
N VAL A 167 -2.07 -8.83 -18.12
CA VAL A 167 -2.50 -7.70 -17.28
C VAL A 167 -3.71 -8.16 -16.48
N LEU A 168 -3.52 -8.29 -15.17
CA LEU A 168 -4.54 -8.79 -14.25
C LEU A 168 -5.43 -7.66 -13.74
N GLY A 169 -6.74 -7.87 -13.75
CA GLY A 169 -7.74 -6.89 -13.35
C GLY A 169 -9.05 -7.04 -14.11
N VAL A 170 -9.94 -6.07 -13.93
CA VAL A 170 -11.21 -5.99 -14.67
C VAL A 170 -11.51 -4.55 -15.03
N GLN A 171 -11.97 -4.32 -16.26
CA GLN A 171 -12.48 -3.04 -16.70
C GLN A 171 -14.00 -2.93 -16.46
N LEU A 172 -14.40 -1.94 -15.66
CA LEU A 172 -15.78 -1.62 -15.28
C LEU A 172 -16.19 -0.28 -15.91
N GLY A 173 -16.45 -0.26 -17.22
CA GLY A 173 -16.70 0.99 -17.96
C GLY A 173 -15.38 1.70 -18.26
N LYS A 174 -15.20 2.93 -17.75
CA LYS A 174 -13.92 3.67 -17.82
C LYS A 174 -13.07 3.56 -16.56
N VAL A 175 -13.45 2.68 -15.64
CA VAL A 175 -12.65 2.37 -14.46
C VAL A 175 -12.01 1.01 -14.63
N PHE A 176 -10.68 0.94 -14.62
CA PHE A 176 -9.95 -0.32 -14.58
C PHE A 176 -9.54 -0.61 -13.14
N VAL A 177 -9.88 -1.78 -12.62
CA VAL A 177 -9.42 -2.28 -11.32
C VAL A 177 -8.37 -3.36 -11.57
N GLY A 178 -7.09 -3.00 -11.43
CA GLY A 178 -5.95 -3.86 -11.68
C GLY A 178 -5.36 -4.48 -10.42
N VAL A 179 -4.85 -5.69 -10.54
CA VAL A 179 -4.03 -6.34 -9.50
C VAL A 179 -2.57 -6.14 -9.87
N GLN A 180 -1.82 -5.43 -9.03
CA GLN A 180 -0.41 -5.17 -9.26
C GLN A 180 0.37 -6.50 -9.31
N PRO A 181 1.14 -6.75 -10.38
CA PRO A 181 2.00 -7.94 -10.46
C PRO A 181 3.01 -8.00 -9.32
N ALA A 182 3.40 -9.21 -8.95
CA ALA A 182 4.56 -9.39 -8.08
C ALA A 182 5.82 -8.82 -8.74
N PHE A 183 6.66 -8.15 -7.95
CA PHE A 183 7.89 -7.52 -8.45
C PHE A 183 9.03 -8.53 -8.71
N GLY A 184 8.84 -9.82 -8.36
CA GLY A 184 9.70 -10.93 -8.76
C GLY A 184 10.63 -11.51 -7.69
N TYR A 185 10.68 -10.93 -6.49
CA TYR A 185 11.46 -11.47 -5.36
C TYR A 185 10.58 -11.55 -4.11
N GLU A 186 10.67 -12.65 -3.38
CA GLU A 186 10.00 -12.82 -2.09
C GLU A 186 10.82 -12.15 -0.97
N GLY A 187 10.19 -11.32 -0.14
CA GLY A 187 10.83 -10.69 1.02
C GLY A 187 10.53 -9.19 1.18
N ASP A 188 11.31 -8.53 2.03
CA ASP A 188 11.14 -7.11 2.41
C ASP A 188 11.35 -6.14 1.22
N PRO A 189 10.30 -5.42 0.77
CA PRO A 189 10.40 -4.44 -0.33
C PRO A 189 11.41 -3.32 -0.07
N MET A 190 11.71 -3.01 1.19
CA MET A 190 12.67 -1.96 1.55
C MET A 190 14.09 -2.30 1.09
N ARG A 191 14.44 -3.58 0.91
CA ARG A 191 15.75 -3.99 0.38
C ARG A 191 15.98 -3.46 -1.04
N LEU A 192 14.92 -3.34 -1.84
CA LEU A 192 14.99 -2.83 -3.21
C LEU A 192 15.46 -1.37 -3.30
N LEU A 193 15.24 -0.57 -2.24
CA LEU A 193 15.71 0.81 -2.17
C LEU A 193 17.24 0.92 -2.21
N PHE A 194 17.95 -0.16 -1.85
CA PHE A 194 19.40 -0.18 -1.70
C PHE A 194 20.10 -1.08 -2.75
N GLU A 195 19.36 -1.88 -3.49
CA GLU A 195 19.92 -2.75 -4.52
C GLU A 195 20.28 -1.99 -5.81
N LYS A 196 21.51 -2.23 -6.29
CA LYS A 196 22.01 -1.68 -7.56
C LYS A 196 21.89 -2.75 -8.65
N GLY A 197 21.47 -2.34 -9.86
CA GLY A 197 21.37 -3.25 -11.01
C GLY A 197 20.05 -4.00 -11.11
N PHE A 198 19.06 -3.67 -10.28
CA PHE A 198 17.76 -4.30 -10.26
C PHE A 198 16.78 -3.65 -11.26
N ALA A 199 15.89 -4.46 -11.84
CA ALA A 199 14.83 -4.04 -12.76
C ALA A 199 13.50 -4.74 -12.42
N PRO A 200 12.33 -4.11 -12.70
CA PRO A 200 11.04 -4.78 -12.58
C PRO A 200 10.96 -5.97 -13.55
N THR A 201 10.11 -6.94 -13.24
CA THR A 201 9.74 -8.00 -14.18
C THR A 201 9.05 -7.41 -15.42
N HIS A 202 9.03 -8.17 -16.52
CA HIS A 202 8.23 -7.83 -17.70
C HIS A 202 6.76 -7.63 -17.34
N ALA A 203 6.20 -8.45 -16.43
CA ALA A 203 4.83 -8.31 -15.93
C ALA A 203 4.58 -6.95 -15.28
N PHE A 204 5.43 -6.57 -14.34
CA PHE A 204 5.30 -5.32 -13.60
C PHE A 204 5.44 -4.10 -14.52
N ALA A 205 6.44 -4.11 -15.41
CA ALA A 205 6.64 -3.00 -16.35
C ALA A 205 5.47 -2.88 -17.35
N THR A 206 5.02 -4.00 -17.89
CA THR A 206 3.90 -4.05 -18.84
C THR A 206 2.61 -3.56 -18.21
N PHE A 207 2.32 -3.90 -16.95
CA PHE A 207 1.14 -3.44 -16.23
C PHE A 207 1.01 -1.91 -16.23
N TYR A 208 2.07 -1.19 -15.81
CA TYR A 208 2.06 0.28 -15.78
C TYR A 208 2.08 0.91 -17.18
N LEU A 209 2.87 0.36 -18.10
CA LEU A 209 2.93 0.87 -19.46
C LEU A 209 1.61 0.66 -20.21
N TRP A 210 0.93 -0.46 -19.98
CA TRP A 210 -0.40 -0.72 -20.53
C TRP A 210 -1.43 0.26 -19.96
N MET A 211 -1.44 0.49 -18.64
CA MET A 211 -2.33 1.49 -18.03
C MET A 211 -2.11 2.89 -18.62
N ARG A 212 -0.85 3.26 -18.86
CA ARG A 212 -0.47 4.58 -19.40
C ARG A 212 -0.78 4.74 -20.88
N ASN A 213 -0.42 3.76 -21.70
CA ASN A 213 -0.35 3.91 -23.15
C ASN A 213 -1.58 3.30 -23.85
N THR A 214 -2.12 2.20 -23.31
CA THR A 214 -3.22 1.44 -23.92
C THR A 214 -4.56 1.80 -23.29
N PHE A 215 -4.71 1.62 -21.98
CA PHE A 215 -5.90 2.04 -21.24
C PHE A 215 -6.02 3.58 -21.17
N LYS A 216 -4.87 4.28 -21.22
CA LYS A 216 -4.77 5.75 -21.21
C LYS A 216 -5.44 6.33 -19.97
N ALA A 217 -5.00 5.86 -18.80
CA ALA A 217 -5.46 6.40 -17.52
C ALA A 217 -5.21 7.92 -17.46
N ASP A 218 -6.25 8.68 -17.09
CA ASP A 218 -6.11 10.11 -16.75
C ASP A 218 -5.61 10.28 -15.32
N VAL A 219 -5.85 9.29 -14.45
CA VAL A 219 -5.43 9.24 -13.05
C VAL A 219 -5.30 7.79 -12.60
N VAL A 220 -4.33 7.53 -11.72
CA VAL A 220 -4.15 6.26 -11.04
C VAL A 220 -4.45 6.44 -9.55
N LEU A 221 -5.29 5.57 -9.01
CA LEU A 221 -5.59 5.44 -7.59
C LEU A 221 -4.95 4.17 -7.06
N HIS A 222 -3.89 4.29 -6.29
CA HIS A 222 -3.33 3.18 -5.55
C HIS A 222 -4.12 2.97 -4.26
N PHE A 223 -4.62 1.76 -4.08
CA PHE A 223 -5.60 1.44 -3.05
C PHE A 223 -4.96 0.57 -1.97
N GLY A 224 -4.60 1.21 -0.84
CA GLY A 224 -3.99 0.54 0.30
C GLY A 224 -2.54 0.93 0.56
N MET A 225 -1.92 0.25 1.52
CA MET A 225 -0.56 0.48 1.98
C MET A 225 0.42 -0.44 1.23
N HIS A 226 1.60 0.11 0.89
CA HIS A 226 2.72 -0.54 0.20
C HIS A 226 2.49 -0.94 -1.27
N GLY A 227 2.52 0.03 -2.19
CA GLY A 227 2.74 -0.31 -3.59
C GLY A 227 4.20 -0.68 -3.81
N ALA A 228 4.52 -1.64 -4.67
CA ALA A 228 5.93 -1.94 -4.96
C ALA A 228 6.59 -0.80 -5.77
N LEU A 229 5.80 0.05 -6.43
CA LEU A 229 6.27 1.11 -7.32
C LEU A 229 7.21 2.09 -6.62
N GLU A 230 6.83 2.61 -5.46
CA GLU A 230 7.63 3.60 -4.74
C GLU A 230 8.96 3.03 -4.22
N PHE A 231 9.06 1.71 -4.05
CA PHE A 231 10.27 1.02 -3.61
C PHE A 231 11.19 0.61 -4.77
N MET A 232 10.74 0.74 -6.01
CA MET A 232 11.53 0.38 -7.18
C MET A 232 12.86 1.16 -7.23
N PRO A 233 13.96 0.57 -7.72
CA PRO A 233 15.28 1.19 -7.70
C PRO A 233 15.33 2.56 -8.37
N GLY A 234 16.11 3.45 -7.75
CA GLY A 234 16.28 4.82 -8.19
C GLY A 234 16.56 5.77 -7.02
N LYS A 235 16.73 7.05 -7.31
CA LYS A 235 17.02 8.09 -6.31
C LYS A 235 15.98 8.16 -5.20
N GLN A 236 16.43 8.43 -3.97
CA GLN A 236 15.55 8.54 -2.79
C GLN A 236 14.52 9.68 -2.89
N ALA A 237 14.84 10.76 -3.61
CA ALA A 237 13.96 11.87 -3.91
C ALA A 237 14.46 12.62 -5.16
N GLY A 238 13.57 13.38 -5.81
CA GLY A 238 13.92 14.15 -7.01
C GLY A 238 14.28 13.23 -8.17
N LEU A 239 13.34 12.34 -8.51
CA LEU A 239 13.53 11.35 -9.56
C LEU A 239 13.88 11.98 -10.92
N GLY A 240 14.70 11.27 -11.68
CA GLY A 240 15.02 11.54 -13.07
C GLY A 240 14.55 10.42 -14.00
N ALA A 241 14.73 10.63 -15.30
CA ALA A 241 14.31 9.71 -16.37
C ALA A 241 14.83 8.26 -16.27
N GLN A 242 15.85 8.03 -15.44
CA GLN A 242 16.44 6.70 -15.26
C GLN A 242 15.85 5.92 -14.08
N ASP A 243 15.10 6.59 -13.21
CA ASP A 243 14.50 5.98 -12.03
C ASP A 243 13.24 5.21 -12.43
N TRP A 244 13.07 3.99 -11.90
CA TRP A 244 11.97 3.11 -12.32
C TRP A 244 10.57 3.66 -12.09
N PRO A 245 10.25 4.32 -10.95
CA PRO A 245 8.92 4.88 -10.77
C PRO A 245 8.55 5.88 -11.87
N ASP A 246 9.52 6.71 -12.29
CA ASP A 246 9.39 7.71 -13.35
C ASP A 246 9.20 7.05 -14.73
N ARG A 247 10.01 6.02 -15.04
CA ARG A 247 9.91 5.27 -16.30
C ARG A 247 8.54 4.60 -16.50
N LEU A 248 7.99 4.04 -15.43
CA LEU A 248 6.76 3.25 -15.46
C LEU A 248 5.52 4.13 -15.47
N MET A 249 5.35 4.98 -14.45
CA MET A 249 4.18 5.86 -14.33
C MET A 249 4.23 7.04 -15.29
N GLY A 250 5.43 7.55 -15.57
CA GLY A 250 5.58 8.89 -16.15
C GLY A 250 4.84 9.93 -15.30
N GLU A 251 4.19 10.86 -15.98
CA GLU A 251 3.51 11.99 -15.33
C GLU A 251 2.01 11.79 -15.09
N MET A 252 1.54 10.53 -15.10
CA MET A 252 0.16 10.23 -14.73
C MET A 252 -0.13 10.74 -13.32
N PRO A 253 -1.21 11.53 -13.12
CA PRO A 253 -1.67 11.90 -11.79
C PRO A 253 -1.84 10.66 -10.92
N ASN A 254 -1.23 10.68 -9.74
CA ASN A 254 -1.17 9.54 -8.84
C ASN A 254 -1.79 9.93 -7.50
N VAL A 255 -2.87 9.24 -7.13
CA VAL A 255 -3.56 9.37 -5.85
C VAL A 255 -3.32 8.10 -5.06
N TYR A 256 -3.03 8.22 -3.77
CA TYR A 256 -2.85 7.09 -2.87
C TYR A 256 -3.84 7.19 -1.71
N LEU A 257 -4.56 6.10 -1.43
CA LEU A 257 -5.22 5.93 -0.14
C LEU A 257 -4.21 5.37 0.85
N TYR A 258 -3.99 6.08 1.96
CA TYR A 258 -2.95 5.73 2.94
C TYR A 258 -3.50 5.74 4.36
N ALA A 259 -3.06 4.83 5.22
CA ALA A 259 -3.41 4.87 6.63
C ALA A 259 -2.76 6.09 7.32
N SER A 260 -3.52 6.79 8.17
CA SER A 260 -3.06 8.00 8.86
C SER A 260 -1.87 7.75 9.80
N ASN A 261 -1.73 6.53 10.30
CA ASN A 261 -0.66 6.11 11.22
C ASN A 261 0.67 5.75 10.53
N ASN A 262 0.75 5.75 9.20
CA ASN A 262 1.99 5.46 8.45
C ASN A 262 2.49 6.65 7.60
N PRO A 263 2.92 7.75 8.24
CA PRO A 263 3.38 8.95 7.54
C PRO A 263 4.76 8.78 6.88
N SER A 264 5.60 7.86 7.37
CA SER A 264 6.96 7.64 6.86
C SER A 264 6.93 7.11 5.43
N GLU A 265 6.15 6.08 5.16
CA GLU A 265 6.04 5.49 3.83
C GLU A 265 5.12 6.28 2.91
N ALA A 266 4.07 6.92 3.45
CA ALA A 266 3.31 7.92 2.71
C ALA A 266 4.23 9.03 2.16
N SER A 267 5.30 9.37 2.89
CA SER A 267 6.32 10.31 2.43
C SER A 267 7.21 9.73 1.32
N LEU A 268 7.46 8.42 1.28
CA LEU A 268 8.15 7.76 0.17
C LEU A 268 7.31 7.84 -1.11
N ALA A 269 6.02 7.47 -1.04
CA ALA A 269 5.11 7.59 -2.19
C ALA A 269 5.06 9.04 -2.72
N LYS A 270 4.98 10.04 -1.83
CA LYS A 270 5.05 11.47 -2.23
C LYS A 270 6.33 11.83 -2.95
N ARG A 271 7.49 11.36 -2.46
CA ARG A 271 8.82 11.74 -2.95
C ARG A 271 9.25 10.98 -4.21
N ARG A 272 8.80 9.73 -4.36
CA ARG A 272 9.24 8.80 -5.39
C ARG A 272 8.20 8.50 -6.46
N SER A 273 6.91 8.67 -6.20
CA SER A 273 5.86 8.47 -7.23
C SER A 273 4.98 9.69 -7.43
N GLY A 274 5.32 10.82 -6.80
CA GLY A 274 4.57 12.07 -6.90
C GLY A 274 3.15 11.99 -6.38
N ALA A 275 2.87 11.02 -5.49
CA ALA A 275 1.53 10.72 -5.03
C ALA A 275 0.88 11.87 -4.23
N VAL A 276 -0.40 12.11 -4.47
CA VAL A 276 -1.29 12.85 -3.59
C VAL A 276 -1.92 11.85 -2.62
N THR A 277 -1.52 11.90 -1.36
CA THR A 277 -2.02 10.96 -0.34
C THR A 277 -3.31 11.49 0.28
N VAL A 278 -4.37 10.70 0.17
CA VAL A 278 -5.62 10.88 0.92
C VAL A 278 -5.58 9.89 2.07
N THR A 279 -5.60 10.40 3.30
CA THR A 279 -5.48 9.54 4.48
C THR A 279 -6.83 9.04 4.95
N HIS A 280 -6.88 7.79 5.40
CA HIS A 280 -8.02 7.23 6.12
C HIS A 280 -7.62 6.87 7.56
N LEU A 281 -8.62 6.67 8.42
CA LEU A 281 -8.39 6.25 9.80
C LEU A 281 -7.99 4.77 9.85
N THR A 282 -7.30 4.36 10.90
CA THR A 282 -7.14 2.95 11.25
C THR A 282 -8.46 2.39 11.79
N PRO A 283 -8.63 1.06 11.90
CA PRO A 283 -9.77 0.49 12.60
C PRO A 283 -9.87 1.04 14.04
N PRO A 284 -11.06 0.95 14.67
CA PRO A 284 -11.21 1.24 16.08
C PRO A 284 -10.27 0.36 16.90
N LEU A 285 -9.82 0.88 18.05
CA LEU A 285 -9.01 0.15 19.00
C LEU A 285 -9.90 -0.39 20.10
N ALA A 286 -9.62 -1.60 20.55
CA ALA A 286 -10.22 -2.22 21.73
C ALA A 286 -9.11 -2.75 22.64
N GLN A 287 -9.40 -2.92 23.92
CA GLN A 287 -8.55 -3.70 24.80
C GLN A 287 -8.57 -5.16 24.34
N SER A 288 -7.40 -5.79 24.31
CA SER A 288 -7.24 -7.21 23.97
C SER A 288 -7.99 -8.12 24.91
N GLY A 289 -8.12 -7.72 26.19
CA GLY A 289 -8.69 -8.55 27.23
C GLY A 289 -7.87 -9.81 27.49
N LEU A 290 -8.40 -10.71 28.32
CA LEU A 290 -7.82 -12.03 28.54
C LEU A 290 -8.81 -13.11 28.12
N TYR A 291 -8.29 -14.24 27.65
CA TYR A 291 -9.12 -15.38 27.23
C TYR A 291 -8.50 -16.70 27.67
N LYS A 292 -9.36 -17.70 27.90
CA LYS A 292 -8.96 -19.08 28.25
C LYS A 292 -7.96 -19.10 29.41
N GLY A 293 -6.82 -19.77 29.23
CA GLY A 293 -5.79 -19.93 30.26
C GLY A 293 -5.25 -18.62 30.82
N LEU A 294 -5.28 -17.51 30.06
CA LEU A 294 -4.88 -16.20 30.58
C LEU A 294 -5.89 -15.65 31.61
N SER A 295 -7.18 -15.89 31.40
CA SER A 295 -8.23 -15.52 32.36
C SER A 295 -8.13 -16.37 33.62
N GLU A 296 -7.92 -17.69 33.46
CA GLU A 296 -7.76 -18.62 34.58
C GLU A 296 -6.51 -18.30 35.42
N LEU A 297 -5.41 -17.90 34.76
CA LEU A 297 -4.19 -17.47 35.44
C LEU A 297 -4.40 -16.18 36.22
N LYS A 298 -5.15 -15.20 35.66
CA LYS A 298 -5.51 -13.96 36.37
C LYS A 298 -6.35 -14.25 37.61
N ASP A 299 -7.30 -15.17 37.53
CA ASP A 299 -8.12 -15.56 38.68
C ASP A 299 -7.26 -16.17 39.80
N SER A 300 -6.35 -17.08 39.47
CA SER A 300 -5.43 -17.67 40.46
C SER A 300 -4.49 -16.63 41.08
N LEU A 301 -3.94 -15.72 40.28
CA LEU A 301 -3.10 -14.63 40.79
C LEU A 301 -3.88 -13.64 41.64
N THR A 302 -5.14 -13.34 41.30
CA THR A 302 -6.02 -12.49 42.13
C THR A 302 -6.19 -13.13 43.50
N ARG A 303 -6.51 -14.43 43.55
CA ARG A 303 -6.64 -15.18 44.81
C ARG A 303 -5.34 -15.16 45.61
N TRP A 304 -4.18 -15.37 44.96
CA TRP A 304 -2.88 -15.34 45.62
C TRP A 304 -2.57 -13.96 46.23
N ARG A 305 -2.94 -12.86 45.55
CA ARG A 305 -2.74 -11.50 46.07
C ARG A 305 -3.66 -11.13 47.23
N GLU A 306 -4.82 -11.78 47.34
CA GLU A 306 -5.79 -11.57 48.42
C GLU A 306 -5.52 -12.46 49.65
N MET A 307 -4.56 -13.40 49.56
CA MET A 307 -4.20 -14.27 50.68
C MET A 307 -3.42 -13.55 51.77
N GLU A 308 -3.60 -14.01 53.00
CA GLU A 308 -2.80 -13.58 54.14
C GLU A 308 -1.38 -14.18 54.07
N PRO A 309 -0.35 -13.49 54.58
CA PRO A 309 1.05 -13.93 54.46
C PRO A 309 1.38 -15.32 55.02
N ASP A 310 0.55 -15.84 55.94
CA ASP A 310 0.73 -17.12 56.63
C ASP A 310 -0.32 -18.19 56.23
N ASP A 311 -0.98 -18.02 55.07
CA ASP A 311 -1.97 -18.99 54.60
C ASP A 311 -1.29 -20.32 54.18
N ALA A 312 -1.74 -21.43 54.77
CA ALA A 312 -1.21 -22.76 54.50
C ALA A 312 -1.39 -23.22 53.05
N GLN A 313 -2.30 -22.60 52.28
CA GLN A 313 -2.58 -22.93 50.88
C GLN A 313 -1.70 -22.15 49.89
N ALA A 314 -0.87 -21.21 50.34
CA ALA A 314 -0.07 -20.35 49.47
C ALA A 314 0.86 -21.16 48.53
N GLY A 315 1.51 -22.21 49.05
CA GLY A 315 2.42 -23.05 48.27
C GLY A 315 1.72 -23.85 47.16
N ASP A 316 0.53 -24.39 47.43
CA ASP A 316 -0.25 -25.13 46.42
C ASP A 316 -0.75 -24.20 45.31
N LEU A 317 -1.15 -22.96 45.68
CA LEU A 317 -1.59 -21.95 44.72
C LEU A 317 -0.43 -21.44 43.85
N GLU A 318 0.76 -21.26 44.41
CA GLU A 318 1.95 -20.91 43.63
C GLU A 318 2.33 -22.01 42.64
N ALA A 319 2.19 -23.29 43.02
CA ALA A 319 2.41 -24.41 42.10
C ALA A 319 1.42 -24.37 40.93
N LEU A 320 0.12 -24.14 41.21
CA LEU A 320 -0.91 -23.98 40.19
C LEU A 320 -0.63 -22.79 39.26
N ILE A 321 -0.25 -21.63 39.81
CA ILE A 321 0.09 -20.43 39.03
C ILE A 321 1.26 -20.73 38.09
N ASN A 322 2.28 -21.44 38.55
CA ASN A 322 3.42 -21.82 37.71
C ASN A 322 3.02 -22.76 36.56
N GLU A 323 2.12 -23.72 36.81
CA GLU A 323 1.60 -24.62 35.78
C GLU A 323 0.75 -23.86 34.76
N GLN A 324 -0.17 -23.00 35.22
CA GLN A 324 -0.99 -22.14 34.37
C GLN A 324 -0.14 -21.17 33.54
N ALA A 325 0.89 -20.55 34.14
CA ALA A 325 1.82 -19.68 33.43
C ALA A 325 2.59 -20.44 32.35
N ALA A 326 3.00 -21.69 32.61
CA ALA A 326 3.64 -22.52 31.60
C ALA A 326 2.71 -22.88 30.43
N ALA A 327 1.42 -23.09 30.70
CA ALA A 327 0.42 -23.39 29.66
C ALA A 327 0.15 -22.22 28.69
N VAL A 328 0.47 -20.99 29.11
CA VAL A 328 0.31 -19.76 28.29
C VAL A 328 1.65 -19.13 27.88
N ASP A 329 2.73 -19.91 27.89
CA ASP A 329 4.09 -19.48 27.51
C ASP A 329 4.66 -18.31 28.36
N MET A 330 4.22 -18.18 29.61
CA MET A 330 4.68 -17.19 30.59
C MET A 330 5.51 -17.79 31.74
N ALA A 331 5.99 -19.03 31.61
CA ALA A 331 6.78 -19.72 32.64
C ALA A 331 8.04 -18.95 33.10
N GLY A 332 8.51 -19.27 34.30
CA GLY A 332 9.80 -18.80 34.84
C GLY A 332 9.78 -17.38 35.42
N ARG A 333 8.59 -16.80 35.61
CA ARG A 333 8.37 -15.49 36.20
C ARG A 333 7.76 -15.62 37.59
N LYS A 334 8.04 -14.67 38.48
CA LYS A 334 7.41 -14.61 39.81
C LYS A 334 5.95 -14.16 39.71
N ALA A 335 5.13 -14.47 40.70
CA ALA A 335 3.71 -14.14 40.73
C ALA A 335 3.44 -12.63 40.54
N GLU A 336 4.25 -11.76 41.17
CA GLU A 336 4.13 -10.31 41.05
C GLU A 336 4.47 -9.82 39.63
N GLU A 337 5.46 -10.44 38.99
CA GLU A 337 5.82 -10.15 37.60
C GLU A 337 4.73 -10.64 36.65
N LEU A 338 4.19 -11.85 36.85
CA LEU A 338 3.09 -12.41 36.07
C LEU A 338 1.85 -11.50 36.12
N TRP A 339 1.53 -10.98 37.30
CA TRP A 339 0.42 -10.04 37.48
C TRP A 339 0.57 -8.80 36.59
N LEU A 340 1.75 -8.16 36.61
CA LEU A 340 2.01 -6.97 35.78
C LEU A 340 1.92 -7.31 34.28
N ASN A 341 2.51 -8.43 33.85
CA ASN A 341 2.44 -8.84 32.45
C ASN A 341 1.00 -9.15 32.01
N LEU A 342 0.16 -9.71 32.88
CA LEU A 342 -1.24 -9.95 32.58
C LEU A 342 -2.04 -8.67 32.46
N LEU A 343 -1.85 -7.70 33.36
CA LEU A 343 -2.47 -6.38 33.23
C LEU A 343 -2.05 -5.69 31.93
N GLU A 344 -0.74 -5.69 31.63
CA GLU A 344 -0.25 -5.16 30.35
C GLU A 344 -0.84 -5.89 29.13
N THR A 345 -1.01 -7.21 29.23
CA THR A 345 -1.60 -8.03 28.15
C THR A 345 -3.11 -7.79 28.01
N GLU A 346 -3.81 -7.53 29.10
CA GLU A 346 -5.26 -7.28 29.12
C GLU A 346 -5.60 -5.88 28.62
N ASP A 347 -4.82 -4.89 29.05
CA ASP A 347 -5.01 -3.48 28.71
C ASP A 347 -4.38 -3.09 27.36
N ALA A 348 -3.67 -4.02 26.70
CA ALA A 348 -3.05 -3.77 25.41
C ALA A 348 -4.12 -3.37 24.36
N LEU A 349 -3.87 -2.26 23.67
CA LEU A 349 -4.78 -1.78 22.64
C LEU A 349 -4.48 -2.46 21.31
N ILE A 350 -5.49 -3.14 20.76
CA ILE A 350 -5.41 -3.82 19.47
C ILE A 350 -6.48 -3.29 18.51
N PRO A 351 -6.23 -3.29 17.19
CA PRO A 351 -7.27 -2.97 16.21
C PRO A 351 -8.39 -4.01 16.22
N GLU A 352 -9.63 -3.55 16.32
CA GLU A 352 -10.82 -4.37 16.19
C GLU A 352 -11.31 -4.36 14.73
N GLY A 353 -11.04 -5.44 14.00
CA GLY A 353 -11.47 -5.62 12.63
C GLY A 353 -10.66 -4.79 11.61
N LEU A 354 -11.34 -4.38 10.53
CA LEU A 354 -10.76 -3.64 9.41
C LEU A 354 -11.50 -2.30 9.23
N HIS A 355 -10.76 -1.28 8.81
CA HIS A 355 -11.33 -0.01 8.38
C HIS A 355 -12.02 -0.18 7.03
N ILE A 356 -13.13 0.52 6.84
CA ILE A 356 -13.87 0.56 5.58
C ILE A 356 -14.01 2.02 5.17
N VAL A 357 -13.39 2.40 4.05
CA VAL A 357 -13.49 3.79 3.54
C VAL A 357 -14.94 4.09 3.19
N GLY A 358 -15.42 5.24 3.67
CA GLY A 358 -16.81 5.67 3.50
C GLY A 358 -17.79 5.12 4.54
N LYS A 359 -17.31 4.40 5.56
CA LYS A 359 -18.12 3.92 6.68
C LYS A 359 -17.63 4.57 7.99
N PRO A 360 -18.48 5.34 8.71
CA PRO A 360 -18.13 5.87 10.01
C PRO A 360 -18.05 4.75 11.06
N PHE A 361 -17.48 5.06 12.23
CA PHE A 361 -17.51 4.13 13.35
C PHE A 361 -18.95 3.89 13.83
N SER A 362 -19.22 2.71 14.37
CA SER A 362 -20.45 2.48 15.11
C SER A 362 -20.43 3.32 16.39
N ASP A 363 -21.60 3.65 16.94
CA ASP A 363 -21.69 4.42 18.19
C ASP A 363 -20.89 3.78 19.33
N ALA A 364 -20.90 2.45 19.41
CA ALA A 364 -20.13 1.69 20.40
C ALA A 364 -18.61 1.80 20.18
N ALA A 365 -18.15 1.62 18.93
CA ALA A 365 -16.73 1.74 18.59
C ALA A 365 -16.22 3.18 18.78
N ARG A 366 -17.06 4.17 18.47
CA ARG A 366 -16.79 5.59 18.69
C ARG A 366 -16.66 5.91 20.18
N ALA A 367 -17.60 5.44 21.00
CA ALA A 367 -17.53 5.61 22.45
C ALA A 367 -16.27 4.95 23.03
N GLY A 368 -16.00 3.69 22.69
CA GLY A 368 -14.79 3.00 23.14
C GLY A 368 -13.51 3.70 22.70
N TYR A 369 -13.44 4.20 21.47
CA TYR A 369 -12.27 4.96 21.00
C TYR A 369 -12.06 6.28 21.75
N LEU A 370 -13.14 6.95 22.16
CA LEU A 370 -13.08 8.18 22.94
C LEU A 370 -12.68 7.93 24.39
N ASP A 371 -13.14 6.83 25.00
CA ASP A 371 -12.72 6.41 26.34
C ASP A 371 -11.21 6.16 26.41
N LEU A 372 -10.59 5.71 25.31
CA LEU A 372 -9.14 5.56 25.20
C LEU A 372 -8.37 6.90 25.16
N LEU A 373 -9.05 8.02 24.95
CA LEU A 373 -8.46 9.37 24.94
C LEU A 373 -8.54 10.04 26.32
N ASP A 374 -8.66 9.23 27.38
CA ASP A 374 -8.76 9.73 28.74
C ASP A 374 -7.60 10.68 29.11
N GLY A 375 -7.93 11.84 29.68
CA GLY A 375 -6.97 12.91 29.98
C GLY A 375 -6.69 13.92 28.85
N VAL A 376 -7.35 13.80 27.69
CA VAL A 376 -7.30 14.80 26.62
C VAL A 376 -8.22 15.99 26.92
N ALA A 377 -7.80 17.21 26.58
CA ALA A 377 -8.59 18.43 26.80
C ALA A 377 -9.99 18.33 26.15
N PRO A 378 -11.07 18.84 26.79
CA PRO A 378 -12.45 18.71 26.28
C PRO A 378 -12.64 19.21 24.84
N ASP A 379 -11.97 20.30 24.46
CA ASP A 379 -12.02 20.83 23.09
C ASP A 379 -11.44 19.86 22.07
N ARG A 380 -10.37 19.14 22.45
CA ARG A 380 -9.72 18.15 21.59
C ARG A 380 -10.55 16.88 21.51
N HIS A 381 -11.18 16.48 22.61
CA HIS A 381 -12.15 15.38 22.63
C HIS A 381 -13.32 15.66 21.67
N ALA A 382 -13.92 16.85 21.74
CA ALA A 382 -15.01 17.26 20.84
C ALA A 382 -14.59 17.34 19.36
N GLN A 383 -13.35 17.75 19.07
CA GLN A 383 -12.81 17.71 17.71
C GLN A 383 -12.66 16.29 17.17
N VAL A 384 -12.13 15.37 17.98
CA VAL A 384 -11.97 13.97 17.57
C VAL A 384 -13.35 13.33 17.36
N ASP A 385 -14.29 13.59 18.26
CA ASP A 385 -15.67 13.12 18.16
C ASP A 385 -16.36 13.52 16.84
N GLN A 386 -16.07 14.71 16.30
CA GLN A 386 -16.59 15.15 14.99
C GLN A 386 -15.91 14.49 13.78
N MET A 387 -14.72 13.91 13.97
CA MET A 387 -13.94 13.28 12.91
C MET A 387 -14.18 11.77 12.79
N LEU A 388 -14.69 11.14 13.85
CA LEU A 388 -15.09 9.72 13.93
C LEU A 388 -16.53 9.52 13.46
#